data_AF-A0A7L3EYK2-F1
#
_entry.id   AF-A0A7L3EYK2-F1
#
_cell.length_a   1.000
_cell.length_b   1.000
_cell.length_c   1.000
_cell.angle_alpha   90.00
_cell.angle_beta   90.00
_cell.angle_gamma   90.00
#
_symmetry.space_group_name_H-M   'P 1'
#
loop_
_entity.id
_entity.type
_entity.pdbx_description
1 polymer ?
#
loop_
_entity_poly.entity_id
_entity_poly.type
_entity_poly.pdbx_seq_one_letter_code
_entity_poly.pdbx_strand_id
1 'polypeptide(L)'
;QLTEKLQDAENDSMAKIAELEKQLSQARRELEALREQLSPPRPPSPPSPQPQECYRLALERRLAELEEKGLVQILRGPDGDVAIEIVPVVIETPAAPVVTGDATGTGTGISTATGTADATSTGTVPPPPPPLPGGQEGPIPPPPPPPP
;
A
#
# COMPACT_ATOMS: atom_id res chain seq x y z
N GLN A 1 60.49 37.75 -13.55
CA GLN A 1 60.26 37.96 -12.10
C GLN A 1 58.79 37.95 -11.72
N LEU A 2 57.88 38.73 -12.34
CA LEU A 2 56.45 38.69 -11.95
C LEU A 2 55.76 37.36 -12.28
N THR A 3 55.99 36.80 -13.47
CA THR A 3 55.43 35.50 -13.88
C THR A 3 55.95 34.34 -13.03
N GLU A 4 57.22 34.39 -12.63
CA GLU A 4 57.86 33.41 -11.75
C GLU A 4 57.22 33.41 -10.35
N LYS A 5 57.06 34.60 -9.75
CA LYS A 5 56.35 34.75 -8.47
C LYS A 5 54.89 34.29 -8.52
N LEU A 6 54.22 34.47 -9.67
CA LEU A 6 52.86 33.99 -9.86
C LEU A 6 52.82 32.47 -9.90
N GLN A 7 53.74 31.85 -10.63
CA GLN A 7 53.86 30.40 -10.72
C GLN A 7 54.23 29.76 -9.37
N ASP A 8 55.12 30.38 -8.59
CA ASP A 8 55.43 29.94 -7.23
C ASP A 8 54.19 29.97 -6.33
N ALA A 9 53.40 31.04 -6.39
CA ALA A 9 52.15 31.15 -5.64
C ALA A 9 51.09 30.12 -6.08
N GLU A 10 50.99 29.83 -7.38
CA GLU A 10 50.12 28.78 -7.92
C GLU A 10 50.55 27.39 -7.43
N ASN A 11 51.86 27.11 -7.45
CA ASN A 11 52.43 25.86 -6.92
C ASN A 11 52.18 25.69 -5.43
N ASP A 12 52.38 26.75 -4.65
CA ASP A 12 52.09 26.75 -3.21
C ASP A 12 50.59 26.50 -2.95
N SER A 13 49.72 27.11 -3.75
CA SER A 13 48.27 26.87 -3.67
C SER A 13 47.93 25.40 -4.00
N MET A 14 48.50 24.84 -5.06
CA MET A 14 48.30 23.42 -5.39
C MET A 14 48.79 22.49 -4.28
N ALA A 15 49.98 22.74 -3.74
CA ALA A 15 50.53 21.97 -2.62
C ALA A 15 49.62 22.06 -1.38
N LYS A 16 49.07 23.24 -1.11
CA LYS A 16 48.13 23.44 0.00
C LYS A 16 46.81 22.71 -0.23
N ILE A 17 46.28 22.70 -1.45
CA ILE A 17 45.07 21.95 -1.80
C ILE A 17 45.30 20.45 -1.58
N ALA A 18 46.39 19.89 -2.10
CA ALA A 18 46.71 18.47 -1.95
C ALA A 18 46.87 18.06 -0.47
N GLU A 19 47.51 18.90 0.34
CA GLU A 19 47.64 18.66 1.78
C GLU A 19 46.27 18.69 2.48
N LEU A 20 45.39 19.64 2.14
CA LEU A 20 44.04 19.69 2.71
C LEU A 20 43.18 18.49 2.27
N GLU A 21 43.28 18.06 1.02
CA GLU A 21 42.59 16.87 0.51
C GLU A 21 43.05 15.59 1.23
N LYS A 22 44.35 15.49 1.49
CA LYS A 22 44.92 14.41 2.30
C LYS A 22 44.40 14.45 3.73
N GLN A 23 44.36 15.63 4.37
CA GLN A 23 43.81 15.80 5.71
C GLN A 23 42.33 15.42 5.78
N LEU A 24 41.51 15.82 4.81
CA LEU A 24 40.10 15.45 4.75
C LEU A 24 39.92 13.93 4.54
N SER A 25 40.71 13.33 3.66
CA SER A 25 40.68 11.89 3.43
C SER A 25 41.10 11.10 4.66
N GLN A 26 42.13 11.59 5.36
CA GLN A 26 42.60 11.01 6.62
C GLN A 26 41.54 11.14 7.72
N ALA A 27 40.97 12.33 7.92
CA ALA A 27 39.93 12.56 8.91
C ALA A 27 38.68 11.69 8.65
N ARG A 28 38.30 11.50 7.38
CA ARG A 28 37.22 10.59 7.00
C ARG A 28 37.52 9.15 7.38
N ARG A 29 38.74 8.67 7.08
CA ARG A 29 39.18 7.31 7.46
C ARG A 29 39.19 7.13 8.97
N GLU A 30 39.69 8.11 9.72
CA GLU A 30 39.70 8.05 11.19
C GLU A 30 38.28 8.05 11.77
N LEU A 31 37.38 8.88 11.23
CA LEU A 31 35.97 8.87 11.61
C LEU A 31 35.30 7.52 11.30
N GLU A 32 35.59 6.92 10.15
CA GLU A 32 35.08 5.60 9.79
C GLU A 32 35.63 4.51 10.72
N ALA A 33 36.93 4.52 11.01
CA ALA A 33 37.55 3.58 11.94
C ALA A 33 36.98 3.71 13.36
N LEU A 34 36.71 4.93 13.83
CA LEU A 34 36.12 5.16 15.15
C LEU A 34 34.65 4.75 15.17
N ARG A 35 33.91 4.99 14.07
CA ARG A 35 32.54 4.50 13.88
C ARG A 35 32.49 2.98 13.86
N GLU A 36 33.44 2.30 13.24
CA GLU A 36 33.49 0.84 13.23
C GLU A 36 33.76 0.29 14.64
N GLN A 37 34.71 0.88 15.36
CA GLN A 37 35.01 0.49 16.75
C GLN A 37 33.85 0.71 17.71
N LEU A 38 33.07 1.78 17.51
CA LEU A 38 31.90 2.09 18.34
C LEU A 38 30.60 1.46 17.80
N SER A 39 30.58 0.98 16.56
CA SER A 39 29.41 0.34 15.98
C SER A 39 29.26 -1.03 16.62
N PRO A 40 28.12 -1.32 17.27
CA PRO A 40 27.79 -2.70 17.58
C PRO A 40 27.74 -3.53 16.29
N PRO A 41 27.92 -4.86 16.35
CA PRO A 41 27.80 -5.71 15.18
C PRO A 41 26.49 -5.40 14.47
N ARG A 42 26.59 -4.94 13.21
CA ARG A 42 25.42 -4.63 12.39
C ARG A 42 24.62 -5.94 12.27
N PRO A 43 23.39 -6.02 12.82
CA PRO A 43 22.55 -7.18 12.55
C PRO A 43 22.40 -7.30 11.03
N PRO A 44 22.28 -8.52 10.46
CA PRO A 44 21.99 -8.66 9.04
C PRO A 44 20.81 -7.74 8.72
N SER A 45 20.94 -6.91 7.70
CA SER A 45 19.86 -6.03 7.24
C SER A 45 18.59 -6.88 7.20
N PRO A 46 17.50 -6.49 7.90
CA PRO A 46 16.28 -7.27 7.84
C PRO A 46 15.92 -7.42 6.36
N PRO A 47 15.41 -8.60 5.93
CA PRO A 47 14.90 -8.73 4.58
C PRO A 47 13.97 -7.55 4.33
N SER A 48 14.12 -6.87 3.19
CA SER A 48 13.15 -5.84 2.80
C SER A 48 11.77 -6.47 2.96
N PRO A 49 10.84 -5.85 3.72
CA PRO A 49 9.53 -6.44 3.95
C PRO A 49 8.96 -6.80 2.58
N GLN A 50 8.53 -8.05 2.43
CA GLN A 50 8.04 -8.53 1.14
C GLN A 50 6.95 -7.56 0.67
N PRO A 51 6.84 -7.22 -0.64
CA PRO A 51 5.81 -6.29 -1.12
C PRO A 51 4.39 -6.65 -0.61
N GLN A 52 4.14 -7.94 -0.39
CA GLN A 52 2.93 -8.47 0.22
C GLN A 52 2.74 -8.06 1.69
N GLU A 53 3.78 -8.06 2.52
CA GLU A 53 3.71 -7.64 3.92
C GLU A 53 3.43 -6.13 4.02
N CYS A 54 4.07 -5.33 3.16
CA CYS A 54 3.77 -3.90 3.05
C CYS A 54 2.30 -3.65 2.70
N TYR A 55 1.75 -4.42 1.76
CA TYR A 55 0.34 -4.33 1.40
C TYR A 55 -0.59 -4.76 2.56
N ARG A 56 -0.25 -5.84 3.27
CA ARG A 56 -1.01 -6.29 4.45
C ARG A 56 -1.05 -5.23 5.55
N LEU A 57 0.09 -4.64 5.92
CA LEU A 57 0.16 -3.59 6.93
C LEU A 57 -0.61 -2.33 6.51
N ALA A 58 -0.55 -1.96 5.23
CA ALA A 58 -1.32 -0.84 4.71
C ALA A 58 -2.83 -1.10 4.80
N LEU A 59 -3.27 -2.32 4.50
CA LEU A 59 -4.68 -2.73 4.64
C LEU A 59 -5.12 -2.73 6.11
N GLU A 60 -4.31 -3.28 7.02
CA GLU A 60 -4.59 -3.28 8.46
C GLU A 60 -4.75 -1.85 8.99
N ARG A 61 -3.88 -0.93 8.58
CA ARG A 61 -4.01 0.50 8.91
C ARG A 61 -5.31 1.09 8.38
N ARG A 62 -5.66 0.83 7.12
CA ARG A 62 -6.90 1.35 6.52
C ARG A 62 -8.16 0.82 7.20
N LEU A 63 -8.16 -0.45 7.60
CA LEU A 63 -9.26 -1.05 8.35
C LEU A 63 -9.41 -0.40 9.73
N ALA A 64 -8.32 -0.18 10.46
CA ALA A 64 -8.35 0.53 11.73
C ALA A 64 -8.86 1.98 11.59
N GLU A 65 -8.44 2.68 10.53
CA GLU A 65 -8.93 4.05 10.23
C GLU A 65 -10.45 4.07 9.93
N LEU A 66 -11.00 3.03 9.28
CA LEU A 66 -12.44 2.94 9.01
C LEU A 66 -13.23 2.57 10.28
N GLU A 67 -12.66 1.72 11.14
CA GLU A 67 -13.26 1.34 12.43
C GLU A 67 -13.28 2.51 13.41
N GLU A 68 -12.20 3.29 13.51
CA GLU A 68 -12.14 4.51 14.32
C GLU A 68 -13.19 5.54 13.90
N LYS A 69 -13.44 5.65 12.59
CA LYS A 69 -14.50 6.52 12.05
C LYS A 69 -15.91 5.98 12.29
N GLY A 70 -16.04 4.76 12.84
CA GLY A 70 -17.32 4.08 13.03
C GLY A 70 -18.02 3.74 11.71
N LEU A 71 -17.27 3.60 10.61
CA LEU A 71 -17.81 3.24 9.29
C LEU A 71 -17.92 1.72 9.12
N VAL A 72 -17.06 0.99 9.81
CA VAL A 72 -17.06 -0.47 9.83
C VAL A 72 -16.82 -0.97 11.25
N GLN A 73 -17.27 -2.18 11.54
CA GLN A 73 -16.92 -2.92 12.74
C GLN A 73 -16.20 -4.22 12.33
N ILE A 74 -15.05 -4.48 12.96
CA ILE A 74 -14.21 -5.64 12.62
C ILE A 74 -14.41 -6.73 13.67
N LEU A 75 -15.01 -7.85 13.26
CA LEU A 75 -15.20 -9.02 14.12
C LEU A 75 -14.12 -10.05 13.82
N ARG A 76 -13.27 -10.33 14.81
CA ARG A 76 -12.19 -11.32 14.70
C ARG A 76 -12.66 -12.67 15.25
N GLY A 77 -12.66 -13.69 14.39
CA GLY A 77 -13.02 -15.06 14.71
C GLY A 77 -11.88 -15.85 15.37
N PRO A 78 -12.19 -17.02 15.96
CA PRO A 78 -11.22 -17.86 16.68
C PRO A 78 -10.14 -18.48 15.76
N ASP A 79 -10.44 -18.67 14.48
CA ASP A 79 -9.52 -19.30 13.51
C ASP A 79 -8.74 -18.27 12.65
N GLY A 80 -8.78 -17.00 13.04
CA GLY A 80 -8.16 -15.91 12.27
C GLY A 80 -9.03 -15.37 11.13
N ASP A 81 -10.28 -15.85 11.02
CA ASP A 81 -11.29 -15.26 10.15
C ASP A 81 -11.62 -13.83 10.60
N VAL A 82 -11.85 -12.95 9.62
CA VAL A 82 -12.16 -11.54 9.84
C VAL A 82 -13.44 -11.20 9.10
N ALA A 83 -14.49 -10.85 9.85
CA ALA A 83 -15.72 -10.31 9.31
C ALA A 83 -15.74 -8.78 9.45
N ILE A 84 -16.23 -8.09 8.42
CA ILE A 84 -16.32 -6.63 8.38
C ILE A 84 -17.80 -6.27 8.20
N GLU A 85 -18.39 -5.66 9.21
CA GLU A 85 -19.76 -5.15 9.18
C GLU A 85 -19.75 -3.67 8.81
N ILE A 86 -20.57 -3.25 7.85
CA ILE A 86 -20.64 -1.85 7.40
C ILE A 86 -21.69 -1.12 8.22
N VAL A 87 -21.28 -0.03 8.86
CA VAL A 87 -22.16 0.80 9.67
C VAL A 87 -22.80 1.88 8.79
N PRO A 88 -24.14 1.99 8.73
CA PRO A 88 -24.80 3.01 7.94
C PRO A 88 -24.54 4.39 8.54
N VAL A 89 -23.88 5.27 7.78
CA VAL A 89 -23.70 6.67 8.16
C VAL A 89 -24.92 7.46 7.73
N VAL A 90 -25.64 8.04 8.69
CA VAL A 90 -26.67 9.04 8.40
C VAL A 90 -25.93 10.34 8.05
N ILE A 91 -25.66 10.53 6.76
CA ILE A 91 -25.24 11.84 6.27
C ILE A 91 -26.52 12.69 6.27
N GLU A 92 -26.67 13.58 7.26
CA GLU A 92 -27.68 14.64 7.23
C GLU A 92 -27.40 15.55 6.02
N THR A 93 -27.84 15.12 4.85
CA THR A 93 -28.03 16.00 3.71
C THR A 93 -29.24 16.86 4.06
N PRO A 94 -29.14 18.20 4.14
CA PRO A 94 -30.27 19.03 4.53
C PRO A 94 -31.46 18.82 3.57
N ALA A 95 -32.48 18.19 4.16
CA ALA A 95 -33.88 18.02 3.80
C ALA A 95 -34.38 18.44 2.41
N ALA A 96 -35.11 17.50 1.77
CA ALA A 96 -36.43 17.78 1.21
C ALA A 96 -37.37 16.57 1.46
N PRO A 97 -38.56 16.75 2.06
CA PRO A 97 -39.40 15.65 2.56
C PRO A 97 -40.54 15.30 1.59
N VAL A 98 -40.89 14.02 1.43
CA VAL A 98 -42.25 13.60 1.04
C VAL A 98 -42.62 12.23 1.66
N VAL A 99 -43.43 12.30 2.73
CA VAL A 99 -44.62 11.49 3.08
C VAL A 99 -44.43 9.97 3.24
N THR A 100 -44.30 9.45 4.47
CA THR A 100 -45.35 9.06 5.45
C THR A 100 -46.12 7.79 5.08
N GLY A 101 -45.88 6.74 5.87
CA GLY A 101 -46.71 5.54 5.98
C GLY A 101 -46.53 4.97 7.39
N ASP A 102 -47.23 5.60 8.33
CA ASP A 102 -47.33 5.27 9.76
C ASP A 102 -48.08 3.94 9.98
N ALA A 103 -47.63 3.12 10.94
CA ALA A 103 -48.51 2.42 11.90
C ALA A 103 -47.72 1.54 12.89
N THR A 104 -47.61 2.07 14.10
CA THR A 104 -47.52 1.43 15.42
C THR A 104 -48.11 0.01 15.53
N GLY A 105 -47.42 -0.89 16.26
CA GLY A 105 -48.05 -2.14 16.70
C GLY A 105 -47.16 -3.10 17.50
N THR A 106 -47.16 -2.93 18.81
CA THR A 106 -46.80 -3.87 19.90
C THR A 106 -47.02 -5.35 19.58
N GLY A 107 -46.07 -6.24 19.95
CA GLY A 107 -46.40 -7.67 20.08
C GLY A 107 -45.21 -8.63 20.17
N THR A 108 -44.85 -8.99 21.39
CA THR A 108 -44.08 -10.17 21.78
C THR A 108 -44.57 -11.45 21.06
N GLY A 109 -43.66 -12.25 20.50
CA GLY A 109 -44.01 -13.58 20.00
C GLY A 109 -42.83 -14.33 19.39
N ILE A 110 -42.17 -15.13 20.22
CA ILE A 110 -41.35 -16.26 19.77
C ILE A 110 -42.31 -17.30 19.17
N SER A 111 -42.09 -17.74 17.93
CA SER A 111 -42.34 -19.12 17.48
C SER A 111 -42.01 -19.26 15.99
N THR A 112 -40.93 -19.95 15.66
CA THR A 112 -40.94 -21.29 15.03
C THR A 112 -41.56 -21.37 13.63
N ALA A 113 -40.65 -21.48 12.66
CA ALA A 113 -40.56 -22.54 11.66
C ALA A 113 -41.66 -22.74 10.60
N THR A 114 -41.14 -23.12 9.42
CA THR A 114 -41.72 -23.89 8.31
C THR A 114 -42.51 -23.16 7.21
N GLY A 115 -41.99 -23.34 5.99
CA GLY A 115 -42.72 -23.41 4.71
C GLY A 115 -43.30 -22.08 4.24
N THR A 116 -43.26 -21.69 2.98
CA THR A 116 -43.48 -22.51 1.80
C THR A 116 -43.05 -21.66 0.59
N ALA A 117 -42.51 -22.33 -0.42
CA ALA A 117 -42.15 -21.76 -1.71
C ALA A 117 -43.34 -21.07 -2.39
N ASP A 118 -43.09 -19.97 -3.11
CA ASP A 118 -43.70 -19.77 -4.43
C ASP A 118 -42.85 -18.84 -5.30
N ALA A 119 -42.81 -19.16 -6.58
CA ALA A 119 -41.92 -18.63 -7.58
C ALA A 119 -42.56 -17.47 -8.35
N THR A 120 -41.78 -16.45 -8.72
CA THR A 120 -42.01 -15.76 -10.01
C THR A 120 -40.71 -15.14 -10.53
N SER A 121 -40.24 -15.66 -11.66
CA SER A 121 -39.25 -15.06 -12.55
C SER A 121 -39.60 -13.62 -12.92
N THR A 122 -38.62 -12.72 -12.86
CA THR A 122 -38.36 -11.79 -13.97
C THR A 122 -36.85 -11.70 -14.14
N GLY A 123 -36.38 -12.27 -15.24
CA GLY A 123 -34.98 -12.24 -15.60
C GLY A 123 -34.57 -10.86 -16.08
N THR A 124 -33.44 -10.40 -15.60
CA THR A 124 -32.61 -9.44 -16.30
C THR A 124 -31.21 -10.03 -16.34
N VAL A 125 -30.86 -10.65 -17.47
CA VAL A 125 -29.48 -11.02 -17.77
C VAL A 125 -28.66 -9.72 -17.70
N PRO A 126 -27.53 -9.66 -16.95
CA PRO A 126 -26.68 -8.48 -16.95
C PRO A 126 -26.15 -8.22 -18.38
N PRO A 127 -25.95 -6.95 -18.78
CA PRO A 127 -25.41 -6.63 -20.11
C PRO A 127 -24.05 -7.31 -20.30
N PRO A 128 -23.69 -7.72 -21.53
CA PRO A 128 -22.38 -8.28 -21.79
C PRO A 128 -21.30 -7.26 -21.41
N PRO A 129 -20.15 -7.71 -20.87
CA PRO A 129 -19.05 -6.83 -20.54
C PRO A 129 -18.52 -6.12 -21.80
N PRO A 130 -17.99 -4.90 -21.67
CA PRO A 130 -17.39 -4.18 -22.79
C PRO A 130 -16.20 -4.97 -23.35
N PRO A 131 -15.93 -4.90 -24.67
CA PRO A 131 -14.76 -5.52 -25.24
C PRO A 131 -13.50 -4.95 -24.60
N LEU A 132 -12.59 -5.84 -24.18
CA LEU A 132 -11.30 -5.43 -23.65
C LEU A 132 -10.58 -4.54 -24.68
N PRO A 133 -9.96 -3.43 -24.26
CA PRO A 133 -9.13 -2.62 -25.14
C PRO A 133 -8.03 -3.48 -25.76
N GLY A 134 -8.14 -3.68 -27.08
CA GLY A 134 -7.08 -4.11 -27.99
C GLY A 134 -6.07 -5.10 -27.43
N GLY A 135 -6.40 -6.39 -27.54
CA GLY A 135 -5.33 -7.37 -27.75
C GLY A 135 -4.51 -6.90 -28.93
N GLN A 136 -3.25 -6.55 -28.70
CA GLN A 136 -2.29 -6.46 -29.78
C GLN A 136 -2.12 -7.89 -30.30
N GLU A 137 -2.96 -8.24 -31.26
CA GLU A 137 -2.80 -9.37 -32.17
C GLU A 137 -1.58 -9.06 -33.04
N GLY A 138 -0.39 -9.18 -32.44
CA GLY A 138 0.79 -9.55 -33.22
C GLY A 138 0.54 -10.93 -33.82
N PRO A 139 1.04 -11.22 -35.03
CA PRO A 139 0.75 -12.47 -35.73
C PRO A 139 1.01 -13.68 -34.82
N ILE A 140 0.01 -14.54 -34.67
CA ILE A 140 0.11 -15.80 -33.92
C ILE A 140 1.31 -16.58 -34.49
N PRO A 141 2.28 -17.03 -33.67
CA PRO A 141 3.39 -17.83 -34.16
C PRO A 141 2.84 -19.14 -34.77
N PRO A 142 3.39 -19.62 -35.91
CA PRO A 142 2.93 -20.86 -36.52
C PRO A 142 3.14 -22.05 -35.56
N PRO A 143 2.28 -23.08 -35.61
CA PRO A 143 2.41 -24.25 -34.76
C PRO A 143 3.73 -25.00 -35.04
N PRO A 144 4.33 -25.64 -34.02
CA PRO A 144 5.56 -26.42 -34.20
C PRO A 144 5.33 -27.62 -35.14
N PRO A 145 6.35 -28.05 -35.91
CA PRO A 145 6.23 -29.23 -36.76
C PRO A 145 6.06 -30.50 -35.92
N PRO A 146 5.38 -31.53 -36.48
CA PRO A 146 5.23 -32.81 -35.78
C PRO A 146 6.58 -33.50 -35.60
N PRO A 147 6.78 -34.24 -34.49
CA PRO A 147 8.01 -34.98 -34.24
C PRO A 147 8.18 -36.14 -35.25
N PRO A 148 9.44 -36.55 -35.53
CA PRO A 148 9.75 -37.66 -36.42
C PRO A 148 9.30 -39.02 -35.88
#